data_AF-A0A380CQN1-F1
#
_entry.id   AF-A0A380CQN1-F1
#
_cell.length_a   1.000
_cell.length_b   1.000
_cell.length_c   1.000
_cell.angle_alpha   90.00
_cell.angle_beta   90.00
_cell.angle_gamma   90.00
#
_symmetry.space_group_name_H-M   'P 1'
#
loop_
_entity.id
_entity.type
_entity.pdbx_description
1 polymer ?
#
loop_
_entity_poly.entity_id
_entity_poly.type
_entity_poly.pdbx_seq_one_letter_code
_entity_poly.pdbx_strand_id
1 'polypeptide(L)' 'MIIYRQAFDNGNPIYEIITKTFKTITVKCDEHFSNNELYKLLSLLEHDVDNMKLSY' A
#
# COMPACT_ATOMS: atom_id res chain seq x y z
N MET A 1 0.80 -4.79 7.75
CA MET A 1 -0.07 -3.87 6.96
C MET A 1 -1.26 -4.65 6.37
N ILE A 2 -2.43 -4.04 6.15
CA ILE A 2 -3.62 -4.75 5.62
C ILE A 2 -4.24 -3.98 4.45
N ILE A 3 -4.53 -4.66 3.33
CA ILE A 3 -5.29 -4.08 2.21
C ILE A 3 -6.73 -3.89 2.66
N TYR A 4 -7.23 -2.66 2.64
CA TYR A 4 -8.58 -2.30 3.07
C TYR A 4 -9.55 -2.19 1.90
N ARG A 5 -9.15 -1.53 0.82
CA ARG A 5 -9.96 -1.34 -0.40
C ARG A 5 -9.10 -1.40 -1.64
N GLN A 6 -9.71 -1.88 -2.73
CA GLN A 6 -9.17 -1.77 -4.08
C GLN A 6 -10.17 -1.02 -4.94
N ALA A 7 -9.68 -0.03 -5.68
CA ALA A 7 -10.41 0.70 -6.70
C ALA A 7 -9.62 0.65 -8.02
N PHE A 8 -10.22 1.15 -9.09
CA PHE A 8 -9.56 1.30 -10.38
C PHE A 8 -9.76 2.72 -10.89
N ASP A 9 -8.71 3.31 -11.43
CA ASP A 9 -8.73 4.63 -12.07
C ASP A 9 -8.08 4.49 -13.45
N ASN A 10 -8.88 4.62 -14.51
CA ASN A 10 -8.45 4.42 -15.90
C ASN A 10 -7.70 3.10 -16.14
N GLY A 11 -8.16 1.99 -15.55
CA GLY A 11 -7.55 0.67 -15.69
C GLY A 11 -6.43 0.36 -14.68
N ASN A 12 -5.92 1.38 -14.00
CA ASN A 12 -4.85 1.23 -13.01
C ASN A 12 -5.43 0.92 -11.62
N PRO A 13 -5.02 -0.17 -10.96
CA PRO A 13 -5.48 -0.49 -9.62
C PRO A 13 -4.94 0.50 -8.58
N ILE A 14 -5.81 0.92 -7.67
CA ILE A 14 -5.49 1.76 -6.51
C ILE A 14 -5.83 0.96 -5.25
N TYR A 15 -4.83 0.77 -4.39
CA TYR A 15 -4.95 0.06 -3.12
C TYR A 15 -4.88 1.02 -1.96
N GLU A 16 -5.89 0.96 -1.09
CA GLU A 16 -5.87 1.64 0.21
C GLU A 16 -5.44 0.63 1.27
N ILE A 17 -4.36 0.94 1.98
CA ILE A 17 -3.67 0.04 2.90
C ILE A 17 -3.68 0.67 4.29
N ILE A 18 -4.21 -0.05 5.27
CA ILE A 18 -4.17 0.37 6.67
C ILE A 18 -2.78 0.09 7.24
N THR A 19 -2.22 1.10 7.90
CA THR A 19 -0.90 1.04 8.55
C THR A 19 -1.01 1.52 9.99
N LYS A 20 -0.06 1.11 10.84
CA LYS A 20 -0.02 1.56 12.25
C LYS A 20 0.41 3.03 12.35
N THR A 21 1.29 3.47 11.46
CA THR A 21 1.93 4.78 11.52
C THR A 21 1.08 5.91 10.91
N PHE A 22 0.44 5.67 9.76
CA PHE A 22 -0.18 6.74 8.94
C PHE A 22 -1.71 6.68 8.84
N LYS A 23 -2.37 5.79 9.60
CA LYS A 23 -3.79 5.41 9.45
C LYS A 23 -4.07 4.69 8.12
N THR A 24 -3.79 5.32 6.97
CA THR A 24 -3.93 4.73 5.63
C THR A 24 -2.84 5.23 4.68
N ILE A 25 -2.33 4.35 3.81
CA ILE A 25 -1.50 4.69 2.64
C ILE A 25 -2.26 4.28 1.38
N THR A 26 -2.25 5.13 0.36
CA THR A 26 -2.81 4.83 -0.95
C THR A 26 -1.69 4.56 -1.93
N VAL A 27 -1.76 3.43 -2.64
CA VAL A 27 -0.79 3.04 -3.67
C VAL A 27 -1.52 2.87 -4.99
N LYS A 28 -1.12 3.63 -6.02
CA LYS A 28 -1.62 3.51 -7.38
C LYS A 28 -0.57 2.77 -8.21
N CYS A 29 -0.95 1.66 -8.83
CA CYS A 29 -0.07 0.83 -9.64
C CYS A 29 -0.52 0.81 -11.09
N ASP A 30 0.36 0.37 -11.99
CA ASP A 30 0.02 0.18 -13.40
C ASP A 30 -0.96 -0.99 -13.59
N GLU A 31 -1.67 -1.00 -14.73
CA GLU A 31 -2.72 -1.96 -15.09
C GLU A 31 -2.29 -3.43 -15.06
N HIS A 32 -0.99 -3.71 -15.19
CA HIS A 32 -0.43 -5.06 -15.15
C HIS A 32 0.00 -5.52 -13.76
N PHE A 33 -0.10 -4.66 -12.76
CA PHE A 33 0.36 -4.94 -11.41
C PHE A 33 -0.51 -5.99 -10.73
N SER A 34 0.09 -7.13 -10.41
CA SER A 34 -0.62 -8.29 -9.86
C SER A 34 -0.75 -8.22 -8.34
N ASN A 35 -1.71 -8.96 -7.80
CA ASN A 35 -1.84 -9.12 -6.35
C ASN A 35 -0.58 -9.71 -5.70
N ASN A 36 0.17 -10.56 -6.41
CA ASN A 36 1.42 -11.13 -5.88
C ASN A 36 2.51 -10.06 -5.73
N GLU A 37 2.63 -9.17 -6.71
CA GLU A 37 3.55 -8.02 -6.62
C GLU A 37 3.12 -7.05 -5.53
N LEU A 38 1.82 -6.87 -5.30
CA LEU A 38 1.31 -6.10 -4.18
C LEU A 38 1.72 -6.69 -2.83
N TYR A 39 1.52 -7.99 -2.60
CA TYR A 39 1.94 -8.62 -1.34
C TYR A 39 3.45 -8.52 -1.13
N LYS A 40 4.24 -8.66 -2.21
CA LYS A 40 5.68 -8.44 -2.16
C LYS A 40 6.03 -7.00 -1.77
N LEU A 41 5.40 -6.00 -2.39
CA LEU A 41 5.56 -4.59 -2.04
C LEU A 41 5.21 -4.34 -0.57
N LEU A 42 4.09 -4.87 -0.08
CA LEU A 42 3.68 -4.72 1.31
C LEU A 42 4.69 -5.32 2.28
N SER A 43 5.26 -6.49 1.97
CA SER A 43 6.30 -7.11 2.81
C SER A 43 7.58 -6.28 2.90
N LEU A 44 7.94 -5.59 1.81
CA LEU A 44 9.11 -4.69 1.79
C LEU A 44 8.85 -3.42 2.59
N LEU A 45 7.64 -2.87 2.49
CA LEU A 45 7.28 -1.62 3.16
C LEU A 45 6.95 -1.79 4.63
N GLU A 46 6.52 -2.98 5.08
CA GLU A 46 6.00 -3.18 6.43
C GLU A 46 6.99 -2.73 7.52
N HIS A 47 8.24 -3.18 7.43
CA HIS A 47 9.24 -2.80 8.41
C HIS A 47 9.57 -1.31 8.38
N ASP A 48 9.71 -0.72 7.19
CA ASP A 48 10.12 0.67 7.04
C ASP A 48 9.02 1.64 7.44
N VAL A 49 7.76 1.33 7.11
CA VAL A 49 6.58 2.13 7.47
C VAL A 49 6.28 2.05 8.96
N ASP A 50 6.36 0.85 9.57
CA ASP A 50 6.08 0.69 11.00
C ASP A 50 7.16 1.35 11.89
N ASN A 51 8.40 1.49 11.39
CA ASN A 51 9.51 2.13 12.12
C ASN A 51 9.80 3.58 11.70
N MET A 52 8.97 4.16 10.83
CA MET A 52 9.18 5.52 10.35
C MET A 52 9.05 6.51 11.51
N LYS A 53 10.16 7.16 11.88
CA LYS A 53 10.18 8.20 12.91
C LYS A 53 9.52 9.46 12.37
N LEU A 54 8.33 9.76 12.88
CA LEU A 54 7.64 11.01 12.60
C LEU A 54 8.10 12.08 13.59
N SER A 55 8.71 13.14 13.09
CA SER A 55 8.85 14.39 13.84
C SER A 55 7.57 15.19 13.65
N TYR A 56 6.79 15.31 14.72
CA TYR A 56 5.61 16.17 14.78
C TYR A 56 6.01 17.63 14.99
#